data_AF-A0A562SRD6-F1
#
_entry.id   AF-A0A562SRD6-F1
#
_cell.length_a   1.000
_cell.length_b   1.000
_cell.length_c   1.000
_cell.angle_alpha   90.00
_cell.angle_beta   90.00
_cell.angle_gamma   90.00
#
_symmetry.space_group_name_H-M   'P 1'
#
loop_
_entity.id
_entity.type
_entity.pdbx_description
1 polymer ?
#
loop_
_entity_poly.entity_id
_entity_poly.type
_entity_poly.pdbx_seq_one_letter_code
_entity_poly.pdbx_strand_id
1 'polypeptide(L)'
;MPHTFDAHITSLVNDILWASSQQEISDLMAATIIIIEQKEADQQKRNTIVERLKEELSLFNPFNKDAQQWSNIKLAKILLNRYLQEQSVVITEE
;
A
#
# COMPACT_ATOMS: atom_id res chain seq x y z
N MET A 1 3.63 19.83 -1.56
CA MET A 1 5.03 19.35 -1.49
C MET A 1 5.04 17.89 -1.91
N PRO A 2 5.50 17.55 -3.12
CA PRO A 2 5.50 16.16 -3.63
C PRO A 2 6.60 15.27 -3.01
N HIS A 3 7.67 15.83 -2.44
CA HIS A 3 8.85 15.07 -2.04
C HIS A 3 8.74 14.26 -0.74
N THR A 4 7.79 14.57 0.15
CA THR A 4 7.66 13.88 1.45
C THR A 4 6.87 12.59 1.37
N PHE A 5 5.94 12.50 0.42
CA PHE A 5 5.09 11.33 0.24
C PHE A 5 5.85 10.18 -0.42
N ASP A 6 6.70 10.49 -1.40
CA ASP A 6 7.51 9.52 -2.15
C ASP A 6 8.57 8.84 -1.27
N ALA A 7 9.19 9.60 -0.35
CA ALA A 7 10.11 9.05 0.64
C ALA A 7 9.40 8.07 1.60
N HIS A 8 8.16 8.37 1.96
CA HIS A 8 7.35 7.50 2.82
C HIS A 8 6.94 6.21 2.10
N ILE A 9 6.54 6.31 0.82
CA ILE A 9 6.27 5.13 -0.03
C ILE A 9 7.51 4.24 -0.13
N THR A 10 8.68 4.83 -0.38
CA THR A 10 9.93 4.06 -0.51
C THR A 10 10.28 3.33 0.80
N SER A 11 10.10 3.99 1.95
CA SER A 11 10.28 3.34 3.26
C SER A 11 9.33 2.18 3.45
N LEU A 12 8.04 2.40 3.18
CA LEU A 12 7.01 1.39 3.34
C LEU A 12 7.24 0.16 2.45
N VAL A 13 7.67 0.36 1.21
CA VAL A 13 8.03 -0.75 0.31
C VAL A 13 9.17 -1.57 0.91
N ASN A 14 10.20 -0.94 1.48
CA ASN A 14 11.28 -1.67 2.18
C ASN A 14 10.76 -2.43 3.40
N ASP A 15 9.90 -1.82 4.22
CA ASP A 15 9.34 -2.47 5.41
C ASP A 15 8.51 -3.72 5.04
N ILE A 16 7.73 -3.64 3.95
CA ILE A 16 6.97 -4.79 3.41
C ILE A 16 7.92 -5.90 2.94
N LEU A 17 9.00 -5.55 2.23
CA LEU A 17 9.93 -6.54 1.69
C LEU A 17 10.61 -7.34 2.79
N TRP A 18 10.97 -6.68 3.89
CA TRP A 18 11.69 -7.32 5.00
C TRP A 18 10.78 -7.84 6.11
N ALA A 19 9.46 -7.70 5.96
CA ALA A 19 8.50 -8.24 6.90
C ALA A 19 8.70 -9.76 7.11
N SER A 20 8.77 -10.13 8.38
CA SER A 20 8.99 -11.49 8.86
C SER A 20 7.72 -12.33 8.89
N SER A 21 6.54 -11.69 8.83
CA SER A 21 5.25 -12.35 8.94
C SER A 21 4.13 -11.65 8.16
N GLN A 22 3.03 -12.38 7.91
CA GLN A 22 1.82 -11.83 7.32
C GLN A 22 1.13 -10.78 8.22
N GLN A 23 1.24 -10.96 9.54
CA GLN A 23 0.68 -10.01 10.51
C GLN A 23 1.40 -8.66 10.41
N GLU A 24 2.73 -8.68 10.33
CA GLU A 24 3.53 -7.46 10.18
C GLU A 24 3.16 -6.67 8.92
N ILE A 25 2.92 -7.35 7.80
CA ILE A 25 2.42 -6.71 6.57
C ILE A 25 1.03 -6.10 6.80
N SER A 26 0.16 -6.81 7.51
CA SER A 26 -1.20 -6.33 7.79
C SER A 26 -1.17 -5.07 8.66
N ASP A 27 -0.31 -5.04 9.67
CA ASP A 27 -0.11 -3.89 10.56
C ASP A 27 0.48 -2.69 9.80
N LEU A 28 1.49 -2.93 8.94
CA LEU A 28 2.07 -1.91 8.06
C LEU A 28 1.03 -1.32 7.10
N MET A 29 0.18 -2.15 6.51
CA MET A 29 -0.91 -1.70 5.63
C MET A 29 -1.96 -0.88 6.38
N ALA A 30 -2.39 -1.33 7.55
CA ALA A 30 -3.34 -0.59 8.38
C ALA A 30 -2.78 0.78 8.77
N ALA A 31 -1.53 0.85 9.24
CA ALA A 31 -0.87 2.11 9.58
C ALA A 31 -0.76 3.04 8.37
N THR A 32 -0.43 2.51 7.20
CA THR A 32 -0.32 3.28 5.96
C THR A 32 -1.67 3.88 5.56
N ILE A 33 -2.73 3.08 5.59
CA ILE A 33 -4.09 3.53 5.24
C ILE A 33 -4.52 4.66 6.18
N ILE A 34 -4.29 4.51 7.49
CA ILE A 34 -4.57 5.56 8.48
C ILE A 34 -3.82 6.85 8.15
N ILE A 35 -2.53 6.76 7.77
CA ILE A 35 -1.74 7.94 7.39
C ILE A 35 -2.29 8.61 6.12
N ILE A 36 -2.71 7.82 5.13
CA ILE A 36 -3.32 8.33 3.89
C ILE A 36 -4.63 9.05 4.21
N GLU A 37 -5.47 8.46 5.06
CA GLU A 37 -6.74 9.03 5.49
C GLU A 37 -6.59 10.31 6.31
N GLN A 38 -5.55 10.39 7.15
CA GLN A 38 -5.23 11.60 7.91
C GLN A 38 -4.66 12.73 7.04
N LYS A 39 -3.90 12.39 5.99
CA LYS A 39 -3.22 13.38 5.14
C LYS A 39 -4.06 13.87 3.98
N GLU A 40 -5.02 13.07 3.52
CA GLU A 40 -5.83 13.39 2.36
C GLU A 40 -7.32 13.08 2.63
N ALA A 41 -8.11 14.16 2.73
CA ALA A 41 -9.53 14.08 3.01
C ALA A 41 -10.36 13.70 1.77
N ASP A 42 -9.83 13.93 0.57
CA ASP A 42 -10.51 13.59 -0.69
C ASP A 42 -10.34 12.09 -1.04
N GLN A 43 -11.46 11.39 -1.17
CA GLN A 43 -11.50 9.95 -1.47
C GLN A 43 -10.80 9.61 -2.79
N GLN A 44 -10.99 10.41 -3.83
CA GLN A 44 -10.43 10.14 -5.14
C GLN A 44 -8.90 10.29 -5.12
N LYS A 45 -8.40 11.28 -4.39
CA LYS A 45 -6.95 11.45 -4.17
C LYS A 45 -6.37 10.33 -3.31
N ARG A 46 -7.07 9.87 -2.26
CA ARG A 46 -6.66 8.66 -1.50
C ARG A 46 -6.55 7.44 -2.40
N ASN A 47 -7.55 7.19 -3.23
CA ASN A 47 -7.53 6.06 -4.17
C ASN A 47 -6.35 6.18 -5.15
N THR A 48 -6.09 7.38 -5.66
CA THR A 48 -4.93 7.65 -6.55
C THR A 48 -3.61 7.35 -5.86
N ILE A 49 -3.48 7.76 -4.60
CA ILE A 49 -2.31 7.47 -3.76
C ILE A 49 -2.11 5.95 -3.58
N VAL A 50 -3.18 5.23 -3.27
CA VAL A 50 -3.15 3.77 -3.07
C VAL A 50 -2.79 3.03 -4.36
N GLU A 51 -3.32 3.48 -5.51
CA GLU A 51 -2.94 2.93 -6.80
C GLU A 51 -1.46 3.15 -7.10
N ARG A 52 -0.93 4.35 -6.83
CA ARG A 52 0.51 4.62 -6.97
C ARG A 52 1.36 3.70 -6.09
N LEU A 53 0.93 3.43 -4.85
CA LEU A 53 1.64 2.49 -3.97
C LEU A 53 1.66 1.06 -4.54
N LYS A 54 0.56 0.61 -5.16
CA LYS A 54 0.50 -0.69 -5.84
C LYS A 54 1.44 -0.77 -7.05
N GLU A 55 1.55 0.33 -7.80
CA GLU A 55 2.48 0.43 -8.93
C GLU A 55 3.93 0.34 -8.44
N GLU A 56 4.31 1.11 -7.42
CA GLU A 56 5.66 1.07 -6.84
C GLU A 56 6.04 -0.32 -6.31
N LEU A 57 5.10 -1.01 -5.63
CA LEU A 57 5.27 -2.41 -5.22
C LEU A 57 5.48 -3.38 -6.40
N SER A 58 4.94 -3.04 -7.58
CA SER A 58 5.08 -3.84 -8.80
C SER A 58 6.36 -3.54 -9.56
N LEU A 59 6.89 -2.31 -9.44
CA LEU A 59 8.19 -1.93 -9.95
C LEU A 59 9.33 -2.57 -9.17
N PHE A 60 9.08 -2.93 -7.91
CA PHE A 60 10.01 -3.72 -7.12
C PHE A 60 10.05 -5.15 -7.66
N ASN A 61 10.96 -5.39 -8.61
CA ASN A 61 11.23 -6.70 -9.16
C ASN A 61 12.47 -7.27 -8.47
N PRO A 62 12.32 -8.17 -7.48
CA PRO A 62 13.45 -8.83 -6.84
C PRO A 62 14.03 -9.87 -7.80
N PHE A 63 14.75 -9.41 -8.83
CA PHE A 63 15.50 -10.26 -9.75
C PHE A 63 16.63 -11.05 -9.06
N ASN A 64 16.79 -10.93 -7.74
CA ASN A 64 17.85 -11.59 -7.00
C ASN A 64 17.50 -12.21 -5.63
N LYS A 65 16.27 -12.15 -5.07
CA LYS A 65 16.01 -12.77 -3.74
C LYS A 65 14.59 -13.25 -3.43
N ASP A 66 14.62 -14.31 -2.61
CA ASP A 66 13.69 -14.88 -1.64
C ASP A 66 12.18 -14.96 -1.95
N ALA A 67 11.63 -16.18 -1.88
CA ALA A 67 10.19 -16.45 -2.04
C ALA A 67 9.34 -15.69 -1.00
N GLN A 68 9.91 -15.36 0.15
CA GLN A 68 9.27 -14.55 1.17
C GLN A 68 8.96 -13.12 0.68
N GLN A 69 9.91 -12.45 0.03
CA GLN A 69 9.74 -11.09 -0.46
C GLN A 69 8.62 -11.01 -1.51
N TRP A 70 8.55 -12.00 -2.40
CA TRP A 70 7.45 -12.13 -3.37
C TRP A 70 6.10 -12.35 -2.70
N SER A 71 6.05 -13.20 -1.67
CA SER A 71 4.83 -13.42 -0.88
C SER A 71 4.38 -12.11 -0.21
N ASN A 72 5.32 -11.35 0.34
CA ASN A 72 5.04 -10.09 1.02
C ASN A 72 4.45 -9.04 0.06
N ILE A 73 5.06 -8.85 -1.12
CA ILE A 73 4.55 -7.95 -2.16
C ILE A 73 3.13 -8.35 -2.57
N LYS A 74 2.88 -9.65 -2.79
CA LYS A 74 1.55 -10.15 -3.17
C LYS A 74 0.51 -9.87 -2.10
N LEU A 75 0.83 -10.12 -0.83
CA LEU A 75 -0.10 -9.88 0.27
C LEU A 75 -0.42 -8.39 0.41
N ALA A 76 0.58 -7.52 0.36
CA ALA A 76 0.38 -6.07 0.41
C ALA A 76 -0.57 -5.60 -0.71
N LYS A 77 -0.36 -6.07 -1.95
CA LYS A 77 -1.24 -5.74 -3.09
C LYS A 77 -2.68 -6.21 -2.88
N ILE A 78 -2.89 -7.39 -2.29
CA ILE A 78 -4.23 -7.90 -1.98
C ILE A 78 -4.93 -6.99 -0.98
N LEU A 79 -4.23 -6.57 0.08
CA LEU A 79 -4.79 -5.68 1.11
C LEU A 79 -5.14 -4.30 0.54
N LEU A 80 -4.29 -3.73 -0.32
CA LEU A 80 -4.56 -2.46 -1.00
C LEU A 80 -5.75 -2.57 -1.98
N ASN A 81 -5.88 -3.69 -2.69
CA ASN A 81 -7.04 -3.95 -3.55
C ASN A 81 -8.34 -4.04 -2.74
N ARG A 82 -8.30 -4.73 -1.59
CA ARG A 82 -9.46 -4.82 -0.70
C ARG A 82 -9.89 -3.43 -0.21
N TYR A 83 -8.93 -2.60 0.21
CA TYR A 83 -9.22 -1.21 0.58
C TYR A 83 -9.95 -0.47 -0.55
N LEU A 84 -9.42 -0.49 -1.78
CA LEU A 84 -10.04 0.20 -2.92
C LEU A 84 -11.46 -0.30 -3.23
N GLN A 85 -11.71 -1.60 -3.08
CA GLN A 85 -13.03 -2.19 -3.26
C GLN A 85 -14.02 -1.68 -2.20
N GLU A 86 -13.61 -1.66 -0.93
CA GLU A 86 -14.43 -1.15 0.18
C GLU A 86 -14.81 0.33 -0.03
N GLN A 87 -13.87 1.14 -0.53
CA GLN A 87 -14.11 2.55 -0.82
C GLN A 87 -15.01 2.79 -2.05
N SER A 88 -15.04 1.85 -2.99
CA SER A 88 -15.88 1.96 -4.20
C SER A 88 -17.36 1.68 -3.91
N VAL A 89 -17.66 0.87 -2.88
CA VAL A 89 -19.04 0.54 -2.49
C VAL A 89 -19.77 1.75 -1.90
N VAL A 90 -19.04 2.64 -1.20
CA VAL A 90 -19.60 3.81 -0.50
C VAL A 90 -20.20 4.86 -1.46
N ILE A 91 -19.80 4.87 -2.74
CA ILE A 91 -20.27 5.87 -3.73
C ILE A 91 -21.66 5.53 -4.28
N THR A 92 -22.22 4.35 -3.99
CA THR A 92 -23.44 3.86 -4.64
C THR A 92 -24.73 4.07 -3.84
N GLU A 93 -24.68 4.74 -2.69
CA GLU A 93 -25.83 4.95 -1.79
C GLU A 93 -26.35 6.41 -1.73
N GLU A 94 -26.24 7.18 -2.81
CA GLU A 94 -26.92 8.50 -2.96
C GLU A 94 -28.02 8.50 -4.04
#